data_AF-A0A7X3HBD7-F1
#
_entry.id   AF-A0A7X3HBD7-F1
#
_cell.length_a   1.000
_cell.length_b   1.000
_cell.length_c   1.000
_cell.angle_alpha   90.00
_cell.angle_beta   90.00
_cell.angle_gamma   90.00
#
_symmetry.space_group_name_H-M   'P 1'
#
loop_
_entity.id
_entity.type
_entity.pdbx_description
1 polymer ?
#
loop_
_entity_poly.entity_id
_entity_poly.type
_entity_poly.pdbx_seq_one_letter_code
_entity_poly.pdbx_strand_id
1 'polypeptide(L)'
;MRLHKLKASDTTGTYLVESPVTETDIMLMARQLANLRLRRGRALTSPKEVFSHLQALLAGYEHEVFALLMLDSQHRVIAFEEVFRGTLDAASVYPREIVKIALEHNAAAMILVHNHPSGDPEPSQADRILTSKLKDALSLVGVRTLDHIVVGHEGCTSLAEQGCL
;
A
#
# COMPACT_ATOMS: atom_id res chain seq x y z
N MET A 1 -4.20 -10.51 -19.96
CA MET A 1 -5.04 -9.50 -19.26
C MET A 1 -6.39 -9.46 -19.98
N ARG A 2 -7.51 -9.77 -19.31
CA ARG A 2 -8.84 -9.55 -19.91
C ARG A 2 -9.80 -9.09 -18.82
N LEU A 3 -9.93 -7.76 -18.72
CA LEU A 3 -11.17 -7.14 -18.29
C LEU A 3 -12.23 -7.49 -19.35
N HIS A 4 -12.68 -8.75 -19.39
CA HIS A 4 -13.45 -9.32 -20.50
C HIS A 4 -14.81 -8.64 -20.72
N LYS A 5 -15.23 -7.79 -19.78
CA LYS A 5 -16.45 -6.99 -19.84
C LYS A 5 -16.20 -5.53 -20.26
N LEU A 6 -14.94 -5.10 -20.40
CA LEU A 6 -14.57 -3.76 -20.82
C LEU A 6 -13.82 -3.77 -22.16
N LYS A 7 -14.27 -2.91 -23.07
CA LYS A 7 -13.59 -2.61 -24.33
C LYS A 7 -13.12 -1.16 -24.31
N ALA A 8 -11.91 -0.89 -24.79
CA ALA A 8 -11.46 0.49 -24.93
C ALA A 8 -12.42 1.25 -25.85
N SER A 9 -12.78 2.48 -25.47
CA SER A 9 -13.56 3.37 -26.34
C SER A 9 -12.62 4.25 -27.18
N ASP A 10 -13.19 4.96 -28.15
CA ASP A 10 -12.47 5.91 -29.00
C ASP A 10 -11.96 7.14 -28.22
N THR A 11 -12.50 7.39 -27.03
CA THR A 11 -12.03 8.46 -26.13
C THR A 11 -10.97 7.93 -25.16
N THR A 12 -9.77 8.50 -25.21
CA THR A 12 -8.66 8.14 -24.31
C THR A 12 -9.09 8.13 -22.85
N GLY A 13 -8.75 7.05 -22.15
CA GLY A 13 -9.06 6.89 -20.72
C GLY A 13 -10.48 6.43 -20.41
N THR A 14 -11.29 6.13 -21.43
CA THR A 14 -12.66 5.63 -21.24
C THR A 14 -12.82 4.20 -21.79
N TYR A 15 -13.77 3.46 -21.21
CA TYR A 15 -14.05 2.07 -21.53
C TYR A 15 -15.56 1.85 -21.68
N LEU A 16 -15.94 1.00 -22.62
CA LEU A 16 -17.31 0.55 -22.86
C LEU A 16 -17.56 -0.76 -22.12
N VAL A 17 -18.73 -0.86 -21.47
CA VAL A 17 -19.18 -2.06 -20.77
C VAL A 17 -20.03 -2.91 -21.72
N GLU A 18 -19.57 -4.11 -22.07
CA GLU A 18 -20.25 -4.99 -23.06
C GLU A 18 -21.27 -5.96 -22.43
N SER A 19 -21.31 -6.07 -21.10
CA SER A 19 -22.21 -6.96 -20.35
C SER A 19 -22.45 -6.43 -18.94
N PRO A 20 -23.50 -6.84 -18.22
CA PRO A 20 -23.73 -6.41 -16.85
C PRO A 20 -22.49 -6.58 -15.96
N VAL A 21 -22.16 -5.52 -15.22
CA VAL A 21 -21.03 -5.45 -14.30
C VAL A 21 -21.58 -5.44 -12.88
N THR A 22 -21.08 -6.34 -12.05
CA THR A 22 -21.41 -6.40 -10.63
C THR A 22 -20.51 -5.48 -9.82
N GLU A 23 -20.88 -5.21 -8.56
CA GLU A 23 -20.01 -4.50 -7.63
C GLU A 23 -18.64 -5.20 -7.45
N THR A 24 -18.65 -6.54 -7.34
CA THR A 24 -17.42 -7.35 -7.26
C THR A 24 -16.54 -7.18 -8.49
N ASP A 25 -17.15 -7.11 -9.68
CA ASP A 25 -16.41 -6.82 -10.90
C ASP A 25 -15.74 -5.45 -10.79
N ILE A 26 -16.49 -4.38 -10.44
CA ILE A 26 -15.96 -3.01 -10.31
C ILE A 26 -14.77 -2.97 -9.34
N MET A 27 -14.90 -3.59 -8.17
CA MET A 27 -13.83 -3.64 -7.16
C MET A 27 -12.60 -4.38 -7.67
N LEU A 28 -12.77 -5.48 -8.40
CA LEU A 28 -11.67 -6.19 -9.04
C LEU A 28 -10.96 -5.32 -10.08
N MET A 29 -11.70 -4.57 -10.91
CA MET A 29 -11.12 -3.66 -11.89
C MET A 29 -10.36 -2.52 -11.22
N ALA A 30 -10.94 -1.93 -10.17
CA ALA A 30 -10.30 -0.88 -9.38
C ALA A 30 -8.97 -1.36 -8.79
N ARG A 31 -8.95 -2.58 -8.21
CA ARG A 31 -7.74 -3.21 -7.67
C ARG A 31 -6.69 -3.45 -8.76
N GLN A 32 -7.10 -3.92 -9.93
CA GLN A 32 -6.19 -4.11 -11.07
C GLN A 32 -5.58 -2.79 -11.53
N LEU A 33 -6.39 -1.75 -11.70
CA LEU A 33 -5.92 -0.42 -12.06
C LEU A 33 -4.97 0.15 -10.99
N ALA A 34 -5.28 -0.02 -9.71
CA ALA A 34 -4.42 0.42 -8.62
C ALA A 34 -3.05 -0.28 -8.64
N ASN A 35 -3.01 -1.59 -8.92
CA ASN A 35 -1.75 -2.32 -9.13
C ASN A 35 -0.93 -1.76 -10.30
N LEU A 36 -1.57 -1.30 -11.39
CA LEU A 36 -0.87 -0.63 -12.49
C LEU A 36 -0.22 0.69 -12.04
N ARG A 37 -0.78 1.35 -11.04
CA ARG A 37 -0.32 2.63 -10.52
C ARG A 37 0.81 2.49 -9.49
N LEU A 38 1.05 1.29 -8.97
CA LEU A 38 2.25 0.94 -8.19
C LEU A 38 3.25 0.10 -9.00
N ARG A 39 3.26 0.24 -10.33
CA ARG A 39 4.24 -0.43 -11.19
C ARG A 39 5.65 0.11 -10.97
N ARG A 40 6.61 -0.80 -11.05
CA ARG A 40 8.03 -0.50 -11.02
C ARG A 40 8.39 0.66 -11.97
N GLY A 41 9.17 1.62 -11.47
CA GLY A 41 9.64 2.80 -12.18
C GLY A 41 8.71 4.01 -12.13
N ARG A 42 7.49 3.89 -11.61
CA ARG A 42 6.57 5.02 -11.48
C ARG A 42 6.99 5.94 -10.34
N ALA A 43 7.11 7.24 -10.60
CA ALA A 43 7.34 8.24 -9.57
C ALA A 43 6.07 8.48 -8.75
N LEU A 44 6.19 8.58 -7.43
CA LEU A 44 5.10 8.97 -6.55
C LEU A 44 5.14 10.49 -6.36
N THR A 45 4.26 11.20 -7.08
CA THR A 45 4.26 12.67 -7.14
C THR A 45 3.15 13.32 -6.31
N SER A 46 2.21 12.53 -5.77
CA SER A 46 1.09 13.03 -4.97
C SER A 46 0.72 12.03 -3.87
N PRO A 47 0.78 12.41 -2.58
CA PRO A 47 0.30 11.58 -1.48
C PRO A 47 -1.16 11.15 -1.64
N LYS A 48 -2.01 12.06 -2.13
CA LYS A 48 -3.44 11.78 -2.38
C LYS A 48 -3.65 10.64 -3.38
N GLU A 49 -2.83 10.59 -4.44
CA GLU A 49 -2.88 9.49 -5.41
C GLU A 49 -2.45 8.17 -4.75
N VAL A 50 -1.36 8.21 -3.96
CA VAL A 50 -0.88 7.04 -3.21
C VAL A 50 -1.96 6.50 -2.29
N PHE A 51 -2.60 7.34 -1.47
CA PHE A 51 -3.65 6.93 -0.54
C PHE A 51 -4.84 6.31 -1.28
N SER A 52 -5.28 6.95 -2.37
CA SER A 52 -6.37 6.42 -3.19
C SER A 52 -6.05 5.04 -3.78
N HIS A 53 -4.78 4.78 -4.10
CA HIS A 53 -4.35 3.48 -4.63
C HIS A 53 -4.26 2.43 -3.53
N LEU A 54 -3.67 2.77 -2.38
CA LEU A 54 -3.58 1.87 -1.24
C LEU A 54 -4.97 1.49 -0.72
N GLN A 55 -5.90 2.45 -0.66
CA GLN A 55 -7.30 2.19 -0.29
C GLN A 55 -7.97 1.21 -1.25
N ALA A 56 -7.83 1.41 -2.57
CA ALA A 56 -8.38 0.50 -3.56
C ALA A 56 -7.76 -0.92 -3.52
N LEU A 57 -6.53 -1.06 -3.02
CA LEU A 57 -5.85 -2.35 -2.91
C LEU A 57 -6.20 -3.10 -1.62
N LEU A 58 -6.31 -2.38 -0.50
CA LEU A 58 -6.29 -2.98 0.84
C LEU A 58 -7.59 -2.83 1.63
N ALA A 59 -8.42 -1.80 1.37
CA ALA A 59 -9.61 -1.53 2.20
C ALA A 59 -10.69 -2.62 2.12
N GLY A 60 -10.64 -3.49 1.10
CA GLY A 60 -11.56 -4.61 0.92
C GLY A 60 -11.13 -5.91 1.59
N TYR A 61 -9.98 -5.94 2.29
CA TYR A 61 -9.56 -7.14 3.02
C TYR A 61 -10.33 -7.29 4.34
N GLU A 62 -10.89 -8.49 4.57
CA GLU A 62 -11.58 -8.87 5.81
C GLU A 62 -10.62 -9.19 6.98
N HIS A 63 -9.31 -9.18 6.73
CA HIS A 63 -8.25 -9.39 7.70
C HIS A 63 -7.18 -8.30 7.53
N GLU A 64 -6.33 -8.12 8.53
CA GLU A 64 -5.25 -7.16 8.45
C GLU A 64 -4.14 -7.70 7.54
N VAL A 65 -3.64 -6.82 6.69
CA VAL A 65 -2.55 -7.06 5.76
C VAL A 65 -1.50 -5.99 6.01
N PHE A 66 -0.26 -6.41 6.25
CA PHE A 66 0.88 -5.51 6.28
C PHE A 66 1.61 -5.59 4.95
N ALA A 67 1.91 -4.44 4.36
CA ALA A 67 2.54 -4.32 3.07
C ALA A 67 3.67 -3.28 3.07
N LEU A 68 4.57 -3.42 2.11
CA LEU A 68 5.76 -2.61 1.93
C LEU A 68 5.72 -1.99 0.55
N LEU A 69 5.76 -0.66 0.48
CA LEU A 69 5.98 0.07 -0.76
C LEU A 69 7.45 0.52 -0.80
N MET A 70 8.25 -0.17 -1.60
CA MET A 70 9.69 0.04 -1.71
C MET A 70 10.02 1.02 -2.83
N LEU A 71 10.96 1.93 -2.57
CA LEU A 71 11.28 3.06 -3.43
C LEU A 71 12.78 3.18 -3.67
N ASP A 72 13.13 3.64 -4.86
CA ASP A 72 14.51 4.04 -5.18
C ASP A 72 14.84 5.43 -4.62
N SER A 73 16.09 5.88 -4.83
CA SER A 73 16.57 7.18 -4.34
C SER A 73 15.86 8.39 -4.96
N GLN A 74 15.14 8.20 -6.07
CA GLN A 74 14.31 9.21 -6.73
C GLN A 74 12.81 9.05 -6.40
N HIS A 75 12.48 8.25 -5.37
CA HIS A 75 11.12 7.96 -4.93
C HIS A 75 10.24 7.33 -6.03
N ARG A 76 10.85 6.50 -6.89
CA ARG A 76 10.12 5.67 -7.84
C ARG A 76 9.89 4.29 -7.26
N VAL A 77 8.72 3.72 -7.55
CA VAL A 77 8.34 2.40 -7.07
C VAL A 77 9.32 1.35 -7.57
N ILE A 78 9.86 0.55 -6.66
CA ILE A 78 10.60 -0.67 -6.97
C ILE A 78 9.62 -1.84 -6.99
N ALA A 79 8.89 -2.00 -5.88
CA ALA A 79 7.90 -3.06 -5.69
C ALA A 79 6.89 -2.67 -4.59
N PHE A 80 5.74 -3.33 -4.62
CA PHE A 80 4.73 -3.30 -3.56
C PHE A 80 4.46 -4.75 -3.14
N GLU A 81 4.71 -5.09 -1.88
CA GLU A 81 4.64 -6.46 -1.39
C GLU A 81 3.83 -6.57 -0.12
N GLU A 82 2.87 -7.48 -0.10
CA GLU A 82 2.14 -7.86 1.09
C GLU A 82 2.94 -8.93 1.84
N VAL A 83 3.39 -8.63 3.06
CA VAL A 83 4.34 -9.45 3.81
C VAL A 83 3.71 -10.17 5.01
N PHE A 84 2.53 -9.73 5.42
CA PHE A 84 1.76 -10.40 6.48
C PHE A 84 0.27 -10.34 6.18
N ARG A 85 -0.45 -11.39 6.60
CA ARG A 85 -1.91 -11.51 6.52
C ARG A 85 -2.42 -12.20 7.79
N GLY A 86 -3.37 -11.61 8.49
CA GLY A 86 -3.96 -12.17 9.72
C GLY A 86 -4.43 -11.06 10.66
N THR A 87 -4.56 -11.35 11.95
CA THR A 87 -4.60 -10.30 12.97
C THR A 87 -3.17 -9.85 13.24
N LEU A 88 -2.88 -8.56 13.07
CA LEU A 88 -1.69 -7.84 13.54
C LEU A 88 -1.71 -7.82 15.08
N ASP A 89 -1.65 -8.99 15.71
CA ASP A 89 -1.04 -9.05 17.02
C ASP A 89 0.41 -8.60 16.85
N ALA A 90 0.87 -7.72 17.74
CA ALA A 90 2.17 -7.03 17.68
C ALA A 90 3.42 -7.95 17.55
N ALA A 91 3.22 -9.27 17.54
CA ALA A 91 4.23 -10.30 17.37
C ALA A 91 4.46 -10.76 15.92
N SER A 92 3.69 -10.31 14.94
CA SER A 92 3.68 -10.93 13.61
C SER A 92 4.60 -10.28 12.55
N VAL A 93 4.95 -8.99 12.72
CA VAL A 93 5.81 -8.25 11.78
C VAL A 93 7.20 -8.05 12.40
N TYR A 94 8.17 -8.84 11.95
CA TYR A 94 9.53 -8.82 12.52
C TYR A 94 10.45 -7.86 11.76
N PRO A 95 11.12 -6.90 12.44
CA PRO A 95 12.04 -5.95 11.80
C PRO A 95 13.10 -6.61 10.92
N ARG A 96 13.63 -7.77 11.32
CA ARG A 96 14.63 -8.52 10.53
C ARG A 96 14.12 -8.93 9.15
N GLU A 97 12.85 -9.31 9.00
CA GLU A 97 12.31 -9.72 7.71
C GLU A 97 12.08 -8.50 6.82
N ILE A 98 11.61 -7.40 7.41
CA ILE A 98 11.44 -6.13 6.70
C ILE A 98 12.79 -5.59 6.19
N VAL A 99 13.85 -5.67 7.02
CA VAL A 99 15.22 -5.29 6.63
C VAL A 99 15.73 -6.19 5.50
N LYS A 100 15.51 -7.52 5.56
CA LYS A 100 15.92 -8.44 4.49
C LYS A 100 15.27 -8.09 3.16
N ILE A 101 13.97 -7.83 3.15
CA ILE A 101 13.23 -7.42 1.94
C ILE A 101 13.75 -6.09 1.40
N ALA A 102 13.97 -5.11 2.29
CA ALA A 102 14.52 -3.81 1.89
C ALA A 102 15.87 -3.94 1.17
N LEU A 103 16.77 -4.78 1.70
CA LEU A 103 18.08 -5.04 1.14
C LEU A 103 18.01 -5.85 -0.16
N GLU A 104 17.15 -6.87 -0.23
CA GLU A 104 16.94 -7.69 -1.43
C GLU A 104 16.50 -6.82 -2.63
N HIS A 105 15.63 -5.85 -2.38
CA HIS A 105 15.14 -4.92 -3.39
C HIS A 105 16.06 -3.71 -3.64
N ASN A 106 17.15 -3.57 -2.89
CA ASN A 106 18.00 -2.38 -2.89
C ASN A 106 17.18 -1.08 -2.68
N ALA A 107 16.20 -1.13 -1.78
CA ALA A 107 15.33 0.00 -1.49
C ALA A 107 16.15 1.13 -0.83
N ALA A 108 16.02 2.35 -1.34
CA ALA A 108 16.58 3.54 -0.69
C ALA A 108 15.59 4.15 0.33
N ALA A 109 14.31 3.86 0.15
CA ALA A 109 13.23 4.33 1.00
C ALA A 109 12.05 3.36 0.98
N MET A 110 11.22 3.41 2.02
CA MET A 110 10.03 2.58 2.15
C MET A 110 8.87 3.38 2.74
N ILE A 111 7.66 3.04 2.31
CA ILE A 111 6.41 3.40 2.98
C ILE A 111 5.82 2.09 3.53
N LEU A 112 5.59 2.08 4.84
CA LEU A 112 4.91 0.98 5.52
C LEU A 112 3.40 1.16 5.32
N VAL A 113 2.66 0.06 5.14
CA VAL A 113 1.21 0.14 4.95
C VAL A 113 0.54 -1.00 5.69
N HIS A 114 -0.58 -0.74 6.35
CA HIS A 114 -1.51 -1.80 6.72
C HIS A 114 -2.96 -1.35 6.62
N ASN A 115 -3.89 -2.31 6.57
CA ASN A 115 -5.32 -2.00 6.66
C ASN A 115 -5.92 -2.38 8.01
N HIS A 116 -6.97 -1.67 8.39
CA HIS A 116 -7.88 -2.05 9.46
C HIS A 116 -9.21 -2.55 8.87
N PRO A 117 -9.55 -3.84 9.05
CA PRO A 117 -10.84 -4.40 8.62
C PRO A 117 -12.06 -3.71 9.28
N SER A 118 -11.87 -3.06 10.43
CA SER A 118 -12.91 -2.25 11.07
C SER A 118 -13.35 -1.06 10.23
N GLY A 119 -12.49 -0.59 9.32
CA GLY A 119 -12.72 0.55 8.44
C GLY A 119 -12.20 1.89 8.97
N ASP A 120 -11.92 2.00 10.27
CA ASP A 120 -11.34 3.20 10.92
C ASP A 120 -9.81 3.22 10.70
N PRO A 121 -9.26 4.24 10.02
CA PRO A 121 -7.83 4.34 9.77
C PRO A 121 -7.03 4.95 10.94
N GLU A 122 -7.60 5.21 12.12
CA GLU A 122 -6.83 5.73 13.26
C GLU A 122 -5.83 4.67 13.78
N PRO A 123 -4.52 4.97 13.81
CA PRO A 123 -3.51 4.01 14.25
C PRO A 123 -3.57 3.76 15.76
N SER A 124 -3.51 2.49 16.14
CA SER A 124 -3.41 2.07 17.53
C SER A 124 -2.03 2.40 18.13
N GLN A 125 -1.92 2.26 19.45
CA GLN A 125 -0.62 2.37 20.12
C GLN A 125 0.36 1.28 19.64
N ALA A 126 -0.14 0.08 19.30
CA ALA A 126 0.68 -1.01 18.79
C ALA A 126 1.30 -0.65 17.43
N ASP A 127 0.52 0.00 16.55
CA ASP A 127 1.00 0.45 15.24
C ASP A 127 2.11 1.48 15.39
N ARG A 128 1.93 2.45 16.28
CA ARG A 128 2.94 3.49 16.56
C ARG A 128 4.24 2.88 17.10
N ILE A 129 4.15 1.90 18.01
CA ILE A 129 5.32 1.17 18.53
C ILE A 129 6.00 0.36 17.43
N LEU A 130 5.24 -0.37 16.62
CA LEU A 130 5.77 -1.14 15.49
C LEU A 130 6.49 -0.23 14.49
N THR A 131 5.87 0.91 14.15
CA THR A 131 6.43 1.93 13.26
C THR A 131 7.80 2.38 13.73
N SER A 132 7.92 2.77 15.01
CA SER A 132 9.19 3.22 15.59
C SER A 132 10.26 2.14 15.51
N LYS A 133 9.93 0.89 15.86
CA LYS A 133 10.88 -0.23 15.77
C LYS A 133 11.36 -0.50 14.34
N LEU A 134 10.45 -0.44 13.38
CA LEU A 134 10.77 -0.65 11.96
C LEU A 134 11.60 0.50 11.40
N LYS A 135 11.26 1.74 11.74
CA LYS A 135 12.02 2.94 11.37
C LYS A 135 13.47 2.85 11.86
N ASP A 136 13.65 2.52 13.14
CA ASP A 136 14.98 2.39 13.73
C ASP A 136 15.79 1.29 13.03
N ALA A 137 15.20 0.11 12.83
CA ALA A 137 15.87 -1.01 12.15
C ALA A 137 16.27 -0.69 10.70
N LEU A 138 15.37 -0.07 9.93
CA LEU A 138 15.65 0.34 8.55
C LEU A 138 16.72 1.43 8.47
N SER A 139 16.74 2.35 9.43
CA SER A 139 17.73 3.43 9.47
C SER A 139 19.17 2.90 9.63
N LEU A 140 19.36 1.80 10.38
CA LEU A 140 20.66 1.17 10.59
C LEU A 140 21.28 0.61 9.31
N VAL A 141 20.46 0.32 8.29
CA VAL A 141 20.90 -0.17 6.98
C VAL A 141 20.76 0.88 5.87
N GLY A 142 20.57 2.15 6.24
CA GLY A 142 20.50 3.26 5.29
C GLY A 142 19.20 3.38 4.50
N VAL A 143 18.12 2.71 4.95
CA VAL A 143 16.81 2.75 4.29
C VAL A 143 15.89 3.72 5.05
N ARG A 144 15.38 4.73 4.34
CA ARG A 144 14.51 5.75 4.95
C ARG A 144 13.07 5.23 5.05
N THR A 145 12.45 5.34 6.22
CA THR A 145 10.99 5.17 6.33
C THR A 145 10.35 6.53 6.07
N LEU A 146 9.64 6.67 4.95
CA LEU A 146 9.04 7.95 4.55
C LEU A 146 7.69 8.17 5.22
N ASP A 147 6.94 7.09 5.42
CA ASP A 147 5.63 7.14 6.04
C ASP A 147 5.21 5.75 6.54
N HIS A 148 4.18 5.73 7.38
CA HIS A 148 3.36 4.57 7.65
C HIS A 148 1.90 4.95 7.44
N ILE A 149 1.24 4.29 6.49
CA ILE A 149 -0.13 4.57 6.10
C ILE A 149 -1.06 3.47 6.64
N VAL A 150 -2.04 3.88 7.43
CA VAL A 150 -3.14 3.02 7.86
C VAL A 150 -4.31 3.20 6.90
N VAL A 151 -4.84 2.10 6.38
CA VAL A 151 -5.88 2.07 5.36
C VAL A 151 -7.19 1.54 5.95
N GLY A 152 -8.23 2.36 5.90
CA GLY A 152 -9.59 1.99 6.27
C GLY A 152 -10.56 2.17 5.10
N HIS A 153 -11.81 1.73 5.28
CA HIS A 153 -12.88 2.06 4.34
C HIS A 153 -13.26 3.55 4.42
N GLU A 154 -13.13 4.16 5.60
CA GLU A 154 -13.45 5.57 5.82
C GLU A 154 -12.38 6.53 5.29
N GLY A 155 -11.15 6.03 5.06
CA GLY A 155 -10.05 6.85 4.56
C GLY A 155 -8.68 6.20 4.74
N CYS A 156 -7.64 7.03 4.71
CA CYS A 156 -6.28 6.64 5.06
C CYS A 156 -5.69 7.67 6.03
N THR A 157 -4.84 7.20 6.94
CA THR A 157 -4.12 8.05 7.89
C THR A 157 -2.62 7.88 7.67
N SER A 158 -1.91 9.00 7.57
CA SER A 158 -0.44 9.05 7.53
C SER A 158 0.12 9.34 8.91
N LEU A 159 0.97 8.46 9.43
CA LEU A 159 1.66 8.71 10.69
C LEU A 159 2.69 9.84 10.56
N ALA A 160 3.28 10.04 9.37
CA ALA A 160 4.17 11.17 9.12
C ALA A 160 3.43 12.52 9.20
N GLU A 161 2.25 12.62 8.59
CA GLU A 161 1.41 13.83 8.67
C GLU A 161 0.89 14.10 10.09
N GLN A 162 0.66 13.05 10.89
CA GLN A 162 0.32 13.15 12.31
C GLN A 162 1.53 13.50 13.21
N GLY A 163 2.74 13.66 12.67
CA GLY A 163 3.96 13.95 13.45
C GLY A 163 4.44 12.79 14.34
N CYS A 164 4.05 11.56 13.98
CA CYS A 164 4.30 10.34 14.75
C CYS A 164 5.38 9.45 14.14
N LEU A 165 6.13 9.98 13.17
CA LEU A 165 7.19 9.28 12.45
C LEU A 165 8.57 9.83 12.77
#